data_AF-A0A5E4GJI3-F1
#
_entry.id   AF-A0A5E4GJI3-F1
#
_cell.length_a   1.000
_cell.length_b   1.000
_cell.length_c   1.000
_cell.angle_alpha   90.00
_cell.angle_beta   90.00
_cell.angle_gamma   90.00
#
_symmetry.space_group_name_H-M   'P 1'
#
loop_
_entity.id
_entity.type
_entity.pdbx_description
1 polymer ?
#
loop_
_entity_poly.entity_id
_entity_poly.type
_entity_poly.pdbx_seq_one_letter_code
_entity_poly.pdbx_strand_id
1 'polypeptide(L)' 'NTELHVLGTNEMTVITAQARASASKDTGYSFVHCNITGTGNGTYLGRAWRISPRVVFAYTSMSEVITPAGWNNRNRAERD' A
#
# COMPACT_ATOMS: atom_id res chain seq x y z
N ASN A 1 -4.40 9.32 -13.72
CA ASN A 1 -3.26 10.26 -13.84
C ASN A 1 -2.98 10.94 -12.51
N THR A 2 -2.51 10.18 -11.52
CA THR A 2 -2.06 10.69 -10.22
C THR A 2 -0.67 10.14 -9.96
N GLU A 3 0.22 10.97 -9.42
CA GLU A 3 1.54 10.54 -8.96
C GLU A 3 1.56 10.43 -7.44
N LEU A 4 2.03 9.29 -6.94
CA LEU A 4 2.36 9.09 -5.52
C LEU A 4 3.88 9.11 -5.41
N HIS A 5 4.42 10.18 -4.83
CA HIS A 5 5.86 10.36 -4.66
C HIS A 5 6.28 9.98 -3.23
N VAL A 6 7.03 8.90 -3.10
CA VAL A 6 7.47 8.35 -1.82
C VAL A 6 8.80 8.97 -1.39
N LEU A 7 8.80 9.64 -0.24
CA LEU A 7 10.01 10.20 0.35
C LEU A 7 10.70 9.17 1.24
N GLY A 8 12.02 9.04 1.10
CA GLY A 8 12.82 8.18 1.96
C GLY A 8 12.83 8.68 3.40
N THR A 9 12.69 7.75 4.33
CA THR A 9 12.88 7.97 5.77
C THR A 9 13.75 6.85 6.33
N ASN A 10 14.28 7.04 7.54
CA ASN A 10 14.99 5.99 8.27
C ASN A 10 14.03 4.97 8.93
N GLU A 11 12.73 5.05 8.62
CA GLU A 11 11.68 4.22 9.18
C GLU A 11 10.93 3.43 8.09
N MET A 12 10.12 2.46 8.52
CA MET A 12 9.27 1.71 7.62
C MET A 12 8.26 2.64 6.92
N THR A 13 8.26 2.61 5.58
CA THR A 13 7.35 3.42 4.77
C THR A 13 6.23 2.57 4.19
N VAL A 14 4.99 3.05 4.30
CA VAL A 14 3.77 2.42 3.78
C VAL A 14 2.93 3.47 3.06
N ILE A 15 2.42 3.18 1.86
CA ILE A 15 1.57 4.13 1.13
C ILE A 15 0.16 4.17 1.73
N THR A 16 -0.40 3.01 2.10
CA THR A 16 -1.78 2.91 2.57
C THR A 16 -1.92 2.22 3.92
N ALA A 17 -2.90 2.67 4.70
CA ALA A 17 -3.33 2.04 5.94
C ALA A 17 -4.87 2.06 6.02
N GLN A 18 -5.54 1.21 5.23
CA GLN A 18 -6.99 1.26 5.08
C GLN A 18 -7.70 0.57 6.26
N ALA A 19 -8.80 1.19 6.73
CA ALA A 19 -9.46 0.86 8.00
C ALA A 19 -10.81 0.13 7.85
N ARG A 20 -11.06 -0.57 6.74
CA ARG A 20 -12.28 -1.34 6.59
C ARG A 20 -12.33 -2.46 7.63
N ALA A 21 -13.46 -2.52 8.33
CA ALA A 21 -13.63 -3.35 9.52
C ALA A 21 -14.48 -4.60 9.29
N SER A 22 -15.11 -4.77 8.14
CA SER A 22 -15.88 -5.97 7.78
C SER A 22 -15.95 -6.13 6.27
N ALA A 23 -16.14 -7.37 5.81
CA ALA A 23 -16.31 -7.67 4.39
C ALA A 23 -17.60 -7.09 3.80
N SER A 24 -18.64 -6.90 4.63
CA SER A 24 -19.92 -6.31 4.23
C SER A 24 -19.86 -4.81 3.95
N LYS A 25 -18.81 -4.11 4.39
CA LYS A 25 -18.64 -2.68 4.13
C LYS A 25 -18.15 -2.48 2.70
N ASP A 26 -18.91 -1.73 1.92
CA ASP A 26 -18.51 -1.38 0.56
C ASP A 26 -17.60 -0.13 0.52
N THR A 27 -16.48 -0.21 1.23
CA THR A 27 -15.45 0.85 1.24
C THR A 27 -14.09 0.28 0.84
N GLY A 28 -13.19 1.15 0.39
CA GLY A 28 -11.87 0.76 -0.09
C GLY A 28 -11.16 1.93 -0.77
N TYR A 29 -9.89 1.74 -1.08
CA TYR A 29 -9.14 2.67 -1.93
C TYR A 29 -8.84 2.02 -3.27
N SER A 30 -8.93 2.80 -4.34
CA SER A 30 -8.55 2.37 -5.68
C SER A 30 -7.63 3.42 -6.29
N PHE A 31 -6.45 2.98 -6.70
CA PHE A 31 -5.46 3.78 -7.40
C PHE A 31 -5.36 3.21 -8.82
N VAL A 32 -5.91 3.94 -9.80
CA VAL A 32 -6.05 3.48 -11.18
C VAL A 32 -5.39 4.46 -12.13
N HIS A 33 -4.56 3.96 -13.04
CA HIS A 33 -3.75 4.80 -13.94
C HIS A 33 -2.90 5.82 -13.17
N CYS A 34 -2.22 5.33 -12.13
CA CYS A 34 -1.30 6.12 -11.31
C CYS A 34 0.16 5.82 -11.68
N ASN A 35 1.06 6.64 -11.14
CA ASN A 35 2.50 6.39 -11.15
C ASN A 35 3.02 6.47 -9.71
N ILE A 36 3.77 5.46 -9.27
CA ILE A 36 4.43 5.46 -7.96
C ILE A 36 5.93 5.64 -8.19
N THR A 37 6.45 6.75 -7.68
CA THR A 37 7.84 7.17 -7.81
C THR A 37 8.40 7.52 -6.43
N GLY A 38 9.66 7.92 -6.34
CA GLY A 38 10.21 8.42 -5.09
C GLY A 38 11.70 8.17 -4.93
N THR A 39 12.22 8.66 -3.80
CA THR A 39 13.61 8.47 -3.34
C THR A 39 13.69 7.52 -2.14
N GLY A 40 12.55 7.01 -1.67
CA GLY A 40 12.53 5.99 -0.63
C GLY A 40 13.10 4.65 -1.08
N ASN A 41 13.27 3.75 -0.12
CA ASN A 41 13.71 2.38 -0.37
C ASN A 41 12.90 1.42 0.52
N GLY A 42 12.52 0.26 0.00
CA GLY A 42 11.82 -0.78 0.77
C GLY A 42 10.41 -0.41 1.20
N THR A 43 9.70 0.43 0.43
CA THR A 43 8.35 0.88 0.76
C THR A 43 7.30 -0.18 0.44
N TYR A 44 6.32 -0.36 1.32
CA TYR A 44 5.17 -1.23 1.05
C TYR A 44 3.99 -0.44 0.46
N LEU A 45 3.22 -1.09 -0.41
CA LEU A 45 1.94 -0.58 -0.93
C LEU A 45 0.94 -0.28 0.20
N GLY A 46 1.02 -1.04 1.29
CA GLY A 46 0.26 -0.74 2.49
C GLY A 46 0.36 -1.77 3.58
N ARG A 47 -0.40 -1.50 4.64
CA ARG A 47 -0.62 -2.38 5.78
C ARG A 47 -2.10 -2.34 6.19
N ALA A 48 -2.57 -3.40 6.82
CA ALA A 48 -3.89 -3.39 7.45
C ALA A 48 -3.92 -2.43 8.66
N TRP A 49 -4.86 -1.46 8.67
CA TRP A 49 -5.17 -0.71 9.90
C TRP A 49 -6.28 -1.39 10.71
N ARG A 50 -7.28 -1.97 10.03
CA ARG A 50 -8.32 -2.82 10.65
C ARG A 50 -8.36 -4.21 10.02
N ILE A 51 -9.37 -5.01 10.40
CA ILE A 51 -9.40 -6.47 10.17
C ILE A 51 -9.74 -6.89 8.74
N SER A 52 -10.24 -6.00 7.89
CA SER A 52 -10.59 -6.36 6.51
C SER A 52 -10.28 -5.19 5.58
N PRO A 53 -9.02 -4.76 5.42
CA PRO A 53 -8.70 -3.67 4.50
C PRO A 53 -9.01 -4.05 3.05
N ARG A 54 -9.32 -3.05 2.20
CA ARG A 54 -9.43 -3.24 0.75
C ARG A 54 -8.76 -2.08 0.03
N VAL A 55 -7.68 -2.39 -0.69
CA VAL A 55 -6.92 -1.44 -1.51
C VAL A 55 -6.56 -2.13 -2.82
N VAL A 56 -6.75 -1.45 -3.94
CA VAL A 56 -6.40 -1.94 -5.27
C VAL A 56 -5.50 -0.92 -5.95
N PHE A 57 -4.39 -1.40 -6.51
CA PHE A 57 -3.57 -0.66 -7.48
C PHE A 57 -3.76 -1.35 -8.83
N ALA A 58 -4.30 -0.63 -9.81
CA ALA A 58 -4.58 -1.16 -11.14
C ALA A 58 -3.99 -0.24 -12.21
N TYR A 59 -3.45 -0.81 -13.27
CA TYR A 59 -2.81 -0.06 -14.37
C TYR A 59 -1.84 1.03 -13.87
N THR A 60 -1.13 0.72 -12.78
CA THR A 60 -0.27 1.67 -12.08
C THR A 60 1.17 1.22 -12.24
N SER A 61 2.01 2.10 -12.78
CA SER A 61 3.45 1.88 -12.86
C SER A 61 4.07 2.12 -11.47
N MET A 62 5.02 1.28 -11.09
CA MET A 62 5.69 1.36 -9.78
C MET A 62 7.19 1.28 -9.98
N SER A 63 7.94 2.27 -9.47
CA SER A 63 9.40 2.22 -9.48
C SER A 63 9.95 1.26 -8.43
N GLU A 64 11.28 1.09 -8.40
CA GLU A 64 12.01 0.26 -7.44
C GLU A 64 11.87 0.69 -5.96
N VAL A 65 11.20 1.81 -5.70
CA VAL A 65 10.86 2.24 -4.34
C VAL A 65 9.96 1.24 -3.62
N ILE A 66 9.14 0.49 -4.37
CA ILE A 66 8.26 -0.54 -3.82
C ILE A 66 9.03 -1.83 -3.61
N THR A 67 8.98 -2.34 -2.39
CA THR A 67 9.56 -3.65 -2.05
C THR A 67 8.85 -4.79 -2.81
N PRO A 68 9.59 -5.81 -3.28
CA PRO A 68 8.99 -6.98 -3.95
C PRO A 68 7.94 -7.71 -3.12
N ALA A 69 8.00 -7.62 -1.78
CA ALA A 69 6.99 -8.20 -0.90
C ALA A 69 5.60 -7.53 -1.07
N GLY A 70 5.54 -6.31 -1.59
CA GLY A 70 4.32 -5.57 -1.90
C GLY A 70 3.59 -5.05 -0.66
N TRP A 71 3.16 -5.92 0.25
CA TRP A 71 2.33 -5.60 1.41
C TRP A 71 3.01 -5.96 2.73
N ASN A 72 2.71 -5.20 3.79
CA ASN A 72 3.22 -5.46 5.12
C ASN A 72 2.15 -6.13 6.00
N ASN A 73 2.41 -7.36 6.41
CA ASN A 73 1.56 -8.16 7.30
C ASN A 73 1.78 -7.85 8.80
N ARG A 74 2.75 -6.99 9.16
CA ARG A 74 3.23 -6.73 10.53
C ARG A 74 3.63 -7.99 11.31
N ASN A 75 4.23 -8.98 10.64
CA ASN A 75 4.62 -10.28 11.21
C ASN A 75 3.44 -11.05 11.81
N ARG A 76 2.26 -10.90 11.24
CA ARG A 76 1.05 -11.64 11.58
C ARG A 76 0.75 -12.62 10.45
N ALA A 77 1.20 -13.87 10.62
CA ALA A 77 1.04 -14.92 9.62
C ALA A 77 -0.44 -15.16 9.25
N GLU A 78 -1.38 -14.82 10.14
CA GLU A 78 -2.81 -14.89 9.86
C GLU A 78 -3.31 -13.85 8.83
N ARG A 79 -2.42 -12.97 8.33
CA ARG A 79 -2.74 -11.87 7.40
C ARG A 79 -2.03 -11.98 6.05
N ASP A 80 -1.32 -13.09 5.82
CA ASP A 80 -0.71 -13.42 4.53
C ASP A 80 -1.75 -13.98 3.54
#